data_AF-A0A950DZ65-F1
#
_entry.id   AF-A0A950DZ65-F1
#
_cell.length_a   1.000
_cell.length_b   1.000
_cell.length_c   1.000
_cell.angle_alpha   90.00
_cell.angle_beta   90.00
_cell.angle_gamma   90.00
#
_symmetry.space_group_name_H-M   'P 1'
#
loop_
_entity.id
_entity.type
_entity.pdbx_description
1 polymer ?
#
loop_
_entity_poly.entity_id
_entity_poly.type
_entity_poly.pdbx_seq_one_letter_code
_entity_poly.pdbx_strand_id
1 'polypeptide(L)' 'MSLSLVQTAPRFHAAQVHIVVQELYGLSVTAEPLPSERDQNFLCTTQSGDRYVLKIANSAESL' A
#
# COMPACT_ATOMS: atom_id res chain seq x y z
N MET A 1 21.32 7.36 16.32
CA MET A 1 21.35 7.51 14.85
C MET A 1 19.91 7.52 14.39
N SER A 2 19.46 8.59 13.71
CA SER A 2 18.13 8.61 13.11
C SER A 2 18.15 7.72 11.87
N LEU A 3 17.24 6.74 11.79
CA LEU A 3 16.96 6.03 10.54
C LEU A 3 16.39 7.04 9.54
N SER A 4 16.73 6.91 8.26
CA SER A 4 16.12 7.73 7.22
C SER A 4 14.70 7.24 6.92
N LEU A 5 13.81 8.15 6.50
CA LEU A 5 12.40 7.83 6.22
C LEU A 5 12.24 6.72 5.16
N VAL A 6 13.18 6.65 4.20
CA VAL A 6 13.24 5.59 3.19
C VAL A 6 13.54 4.22 3.80
N GLN A 7 14.38 4.15 4.85
CA GLN A 7 14.67 2.89 5.54
C GLN A 7 13.47 2.37 6.32
N THR A 8 12.56 3.27 6.71
CA THR A 8 11.33 2.94 7.43
C THR A 8 10.15 2.67 6.51
N ALA A 9 10.32 2.70 5.18
CA ALA A 9 9.24 2.44 4.24
C ALA A 9 8.55 1.09 4.52
N PRO A 10 7.21 1.01 4.43
CA PRO A 10 6.48 -0.25 4.60
C PRO A 10 6.92 -1.32 3.59
N ARG A 11 6.83 -2.60 4.00
CA ARG A 11 7.26 -3.76 3.19
C ARG A 11 6.18 -4.82 3.09
N PHE A 12 4.99 -4.40 2.67
CA PHE A 12 3.89 -5.30 2.33
C PHE A 12 4.15 -5.99 0.99
N HIS A 13 3.70 -7.23 0.88
CA HIS A 13 3.63 -7.95 -0.38
C HIS A 13 2.23 -7.78 -0.99
N ALA A 14 2.12 -7.88 -2.31
CA ALA A 14 0.84 -7.76 -3.01
C ALA A 14 -0.26 -8.70 -2.47
N ALA A 15 0.10 -9.92 -2.04
CA ALA A 15 -0.83 -10.86 -1.42
C ALA A 15 -1.39 -10.35 -0.08
N GLN A 16 -0.59 -9.62 0.70
CA GLN A 16 -1.04 -9.02 1.96
C GLN A 16 -1.94 -7.80 1.70
N VAL A 17 -1.69 -7.07 0.61
CA VAL A 17 -2.51 -5.90 0.22
C VAL A 17 -3.94 -6.30 -0.09
N HIS A 18 -4.18 -7.43 -0.75
CA HIS A 18 -5.53 -7.94 -0.96
C HIS A 18 -6.31 -8.07 0.36
N ILE A 19 -5.69 -8.68 1.36
CA ILE A 19 -6.31 -8.91 2.68
C ILE A 19 -6.63 -7.56 3.35
N VAL A 20 -5.66 -6.64 3.39
CA VAL A 20 -5.84 -5.31 3.97
C VAL A 20 -6.98 -4.54 3.30
N VAL A 21 -7.05 -4.58 1.97
CA VAL A 21 -8.07 -3.86 1.21
C VAL A 21 -9.46 -4.47 1.44
N GLN A 22 -9.53 -5.79 1.52
CA GLN A 22 -10.77 -6.49 1.84
C GLN A 22 -11.26 -6.18 3.26
N GLU A 23 -10.37 -6.22 4.26
CA GLU A 23 -10.71 -6.01 5.67
C GLU A 23 -11.12 -4.57 5.97
N LEU A 24 -10.42 -3.58 5.42
CA LEU A 24 -10.65 -2.17 5.75
C LEU A 24 -11.68 -1.48 4.85
N TYR A 25 -11.80 -1.91 3.60
CA TYR A 25 -12.65 -1.25 2.60
C TYR A 25 -13.73 -2.15 2.00
N GLY A 26 -13.74 -3.45 2.32
CA GLY A 26 -14.73 -4.39 1.78
C GLY A 26 -14.58 -4.69 0.28
N LEU A 27 -13.41 -4.38 -0.31
CA LEU A 27 -13.15 -4.53 -1.74
C LEU A 27 -12.28 -5.76 -2.02
N SER A 28 -12.68 -6.57 -3.00
CA SER A 28 -11.84 -7.64 -3.55
C SER A 28 -11.06 -7.10 -4.74
N VAL A 29 -9.72 -7.12 -4.65
CA VAL A 29 -8.83 -6.52 -5.64
C VAL A 29 -7.62 -7.40 -5.96
N THR A 30 -7.08 -7.24 -7.17
CA THR A 30 -5.67 -7.54 -7.43
C THR A 30 -4.82 -6.32 -7.09
N ALA A 31 -3.57 -6.53 -6.68
CA ALA A 31 -2.66 -5.46 -6.28
C ALA A 31 -1.34 -5.57 -7.04
N GLU A 32 -0.93 -4.46 -7.66
CA GLU A 32 0.36 -4.34 -8.35
C GLU A 32 1.18 -3.22 -7.71
N PRO A 33 2.48 -3.42 -7.42
CA PRO A 33 3.30 -2.39 -6.78
C PRO A 33 3.49 -1.19 -7.72
N LEU A 34 3.43 0.01 -7.15
CA LEU A 34 3.76 1.26 -7.85
C LEU A 34 5.05 1.87 -7.29
N PRO A 35 5.85 2.58 -8.12
CA PRO A 35 7.03 3.29 -7.64
C PRO A 35 6.69 4.29 -6.53
N SER A 36 7.53 4.30 -5.49
CA SER A 36 7.44 5.23 -4.37
C SER A 36 8.74 5.17 -3.57
N GLU A 37 9.08 6.25 -2.85
CA GLU A 37 10.30 6.33 -2.04
C GLU A 37 10.04 6.11 -0.54
N ARG A 38 8.97 6.69 0.01
CA ARG A 38 8.68 6.71 1.46
C ARG A 38 7.48 5.84 1.80
N ASP A 39 6.36 6.09 1.12
CA ASP A 39 5.19 5.23 1.19
C ASP A 39 5.42 3.96 0.36
N GLN A 40 4.61 2.94 0.60
CA GLN A 40 4.45 1.84 -0.34
C GLN A 40 3.09 1.97 -1.05
N ASN A 41 3.14 2.12 -2.37
CA ASN A 41 1.96 2.34 -3.19
C ASN A 41 1.60 1.08 -3.98
N PHE A 42 0.30 0.84 -4.16
CA PHE A 42 -0.22 -0.24 -5.00
C PHE A 42 -1.35 0.26 -5.88
N LEU A 43 -1.37 -0.20 -7.13
CA LEU A 43 -2.54 -0.14 -7.99
C LEU A 43 -3.45 -1.30 -7.62
N CYS A 44 -4.63 -0.99 -7.11
CA CYS A 44 -5.67 -1.95 -6.78
C CYS A 44 -6.72 -1.95 -7.89
N THR A 45 -6.97 -3.11 -8.51
CA THR A 45 -8.01 -3.28 -9.54
C THR A 45 -9.07 -4.25 -9.04
N THR A 46 -10.31 -3.80 -9.01
CA THR A 46 -11.47 -4.64 -8.65
C THR A 46 -11.83 -5.58 -9.80
N GLN A 47 -12.68 -6.58 -9.54
CA GLN A 47 -13.20 -7.46 -10.58
C GLN A 47 -14.05 -6.72 -11.64
N SER A 48 -14.73 -5.62 -11.26
CA SER A 48 -15.46 -4.74 -12.19
C SER A 48 -14.55 -3.88 -13.06
N GLY A 49 -13.24 -3.85 -12.77
CA GLY A 49 -12.25 -3.06 -13.50
C GLY A 49 -12.01 -1.66 -12.92
N ASP A 50 -12.69 -1.29 -11.84
CA ASP A 50 -12.44 -0.04 -11.12
C ASP A 50 -11.03 -0.03 -10.53
N ARG A 51 -10.35 1.11 -10.61
CA ARG A 51 -8.94 1.25 -10.23
C ARG A 51 -8.77 2.27 -9.11
N TYR A 52 -7.99 1.89 -8.12
CA TYR A 52 -7.66 2.71 -6.95
C TYR A 52 -6.16 2.68 -6.70
N VAL A 53 -5.64 3.73 -6.06
CA VAL A 53 -4.28 3.73 -5.51
C VAL A 53 -4.38 3.54 -4.01
N LEU A 54 -3.86 2.44 -3.50
CA LEU A 54 -3.61 2.27 -2.07
C LEU A 54 -2.24 2.86 -1.75
N LYS A 55 -2.18 3.74 -0.76
CA LYS A 55 -0.93 4.27 -0.21
C LYS A 55 -0.78 3.83 1.24
N ILE A 56 0.33 3.17 1.55
CA ILE A 56 0.67 2.74 2.90
C ILE A 56 1.85 3.60 3.37
N ALA A 57 1.61 4.47 4.34
CA ALA A 57 2.64 5.30 4.97
C ALA A 57 3.15 4.63 6.25
N ASN A 58 4.40 4.90 6.64
CA ASN A 58 4.88 4.50 7.97
C ASN A 58 4.29 5.44 9.04
N SER A 59 3.79 4.89 10.15
CA SER A 59 3.15 5.67 11.22
C SER A 59 4.09 6.61 11.99
N ALA A 60 5.40 6.39 11.91
CA ALA A 60 6.42 7.29 12.45
C ALA A 60 6.64 8.53 11.58
N GLU A 61 6.08 8.58 10.36
CA GLU A 61 6.06 9.80 9.56
C GLU A 61 5.05 10.79 10.17
N SER A 62 5.53 11.96 10.57
CA SER A 62 4.63 13.08 10.88
C SER A 62 4.06 13.63 9.59
N LEU A 63 2.74 13.87 9.59
CA LEU A 63 2.06 14.68 8.58
C LEU A 63 2.57 16.12 8.59
#